data_AF-A0A9D7RQK5-F1
#
_entry.id   AF-A0A9D7RQK5-F1
#
_cell.length_a   1.000
_cell.length_b   1.000
_cell.length_c   1.000
_cell.angle_alpha   90.00
_cell.angle_beta   90.00
_cell.angle_gamma   90.00
#
_symmetry.space_group_name_H-M   'P 1'
#
loop_
_entity.id
_entity.type
_entity.pdbx_description
1 polymer ?
#
loop_
_entity_poly.entity_id
_entity_poly.type
_entity_poly.pdbx_seq_one_letter_code
_entity_poly.pdbx_strand_id
1 'polypeptide(L)'
;MNNLPLGPALLPWAWLLLALNSFSQSPWEGVFMPGVQHGSERRLYADEANGTVYATGLIRFDNTTSQHSAVLAWRNNQWDTVLYDVGFIRHAVVFHDTLFIAGGSITTINGAPMDNMAYLHNGEWHSLRVNPSDPPVERFRIIDDTLYVCVLGGFGPIYRLVGGTWEPFGTAEQGVWGLDIINYQGEFYAALNGAGFVLAKLVNGSWVNLSDSLMANISMAGTLVEYQGDLYVGGQLSMNEGMPGQGIFRYDGEAFHALGSGLQTYLTNNNGWCGVQDMVVQNGLLFLSTPCNYAGGVPVNGMAIWDGTEWCSMPGDPQETGSISSIAFLSDTLYIKCGATIDGEPVGGMARFVGPVLTEECALVTEVPEHITGTELTISTTTDHMVLITGLRTTNTPTRSMTLKAGWWRRGWCVPLLGRRG
;
A
#
# COMPACT_ATOMS: atom_id res chain seq x y z
N MET A 1 -34.57 -47.97 51.69
CA MET A 1 -34.03 -49.23 51.14
C MET A 1 -34.27 -49.23 49.63
N ASN A 2 -33.22 -49.53 48.86
CA ASN A 2 -33.17 -49.95 47.44
C ASN A 2 -33.37 -48.92 46.29
N ASN A 3 -32.22 -48.36 45.85
CA ASN A 3 -31.61 -48.34 44.49
C ASN A 3 -32.38 -48.03 43.17
N LEU A 4 -31.88 -46.95 42.53
CA LEU A 4 -31.46 -46.74 41.10
C LEU A 4 -32.51 -46.54 39.98
N PRO A 5 -32.15 -45.93 38.80
CA PRO A 5 -30.90 -45.24 38.40
C PRO A 5 -31.06 -43.85 37.70
N LEU A 6 -29.89 -43.26 37.44
CA LEU A 6 -29.54 -42.01 36.73
C LEU A 6 -30.16 -41.81 35.34
N GLY A 7 -30.52 -40.57 35.01
CA GLY A 7 -30.69 -40.07 33.63
C GLY A 7 -29.84 -38.80 33.42
N PRO A 8 -29.13 -38.65 32.28
CA PRO A 8 -28.28 -37.49 32.04
C PRO A 8 -29.13 -36.24 31.72
N ALA A 9 -28.75 -35.11 32.32
CA ALA A 9 -29.34 -33.81 32.08
C ALA A 9 -29.19 -33.39 30.61
N LEU A 10 -30.31 -33.14 29.96
CA LEU A 10 -30.38 -32.58 28.62
C LEU A 10 -30.16 -31.06 28.67
N LEU A 11 -29.10 -30.61 27.98
CA LEU A 11 -28.85 -29.28 27.38
C LEU A 11 -28.41 -28.14 28.35
N PRO A 12 -27.36 -27.37 27.95
CA PRO A 12 -27.55 -26.38 26.89
C PRO A 12 -26.45 -26.41 25.81
N TRP A 13 -26.63 -27.24 24.78
CA TRP A 13 -25.85 -27.13 23.53
C TRP A 13 -26.35 -26.00 22.61
N ALA A 14 -27.48 -25.37 22.96
CA ALA A 14 -28.08 -24.28 22.18
C ALA A 14 -27.30 -22.96 22.22
N TRP A 15 -26.42 -22.75 23.21
CA TRP A 15 -25.54 -21.58 23.25
C TRP A 15 -24.20 -21.79 22.54
N LEU A 16 -23.79 -23.04 22.32
CA LEU A 16 -22.54 -23.36 21.61
C LEU A 16 -22.71 -23.28 20.08
N LEU A 17 -23.92 -23.56 19.57
CA LEU A 17 -24.24 -23.46 18.14
C LEU A 17 -24.47 -22.03 17.63
N LEU A 18 -24.66 -21.06 18.52
CA LEU A 18 -24.71 -19.63 18.18
C LEU A 18 -23.32 -18.96 18.19
N ALA A 19 -22.28 -19.65 18.69
CA ALA A 19 -20.89 -19.20 18.66
C ALA A 19 -20.03 -19.89 17.58
N LEU A 20 -20.58 -20.89 16.87
CA LEU A 20 -19.87 -21.69 15.85
C LEU A 20 -20.29 -21.36 14.40
N ASN A 21 -21.08 -20.30 14.19
CA ASN A 21 -21.53 -19.87 12.86
C ASN A 21 -20.99 -18.49 12.44
N SER A 22 -20.02 -17.92 13.15
CA SER A 22 -19.17 -16.91 12.53
C SER A 22 -18.15 -17.65 11.66
N PHE A 23 -18.54 -18.04 10.45
CA PHE A 23 -17.57 -18.08 9.36
C PHE A 23 -16.83 -16.73 9.45
N SER A 24 -15.51 -16.73 9.65
CA SER A 24 -14.74 -15.49 9.59
C SER A 24 -14.88 -14.97 8.17
N GLN A 25 -15.88 -14.13 7.92
CA GLN A 25 -15.99 -13.43 6.66
C GLN A 25 -14.69 -12.65 6.51
N SER A 26 -14.02 -12.81 5.37
CA SER A 26 -12.84 -12.01 5.06
C SER A 26 -13.20 -10.54 5.31
N PRO A 27 -12.35 -9.75 5.97
CA PRO A 27 -12.63 -8.35 6.25
C PRO A 27 -12.51 -7.47 4.99
N TRP A 28 -12.52 -8.11 3.82
CA TRP A 28 -12.43 -7.53 2.50
C TRP A 28 -13.69 -7.84 1.71
N GLU A 29 -14.22 -6.82 1.05
CA GLU A 29 -15.31 -6.95 0.10
C GLU A 29 -14.79 -6.72 -1.32
N GLY A 30 -15.17 -7.62 -2.23
CA GLY A 30 -14.80 -7.54 -3.63
C GLY A 30 -15.41 -6.34 -4.34
N VAL A 31 -14.57 -5.57 -5.04
CA VAL A 31 -14.98 -4.49 -5.94
C VAL A 31 -14.63 -4.89 -7.37
N PHE A 32 -15.35 -5.89 -7.86
CA PHE A 32 -15.09 -6.60 -9.13
C PHE A 32 -14.87 -5.65 -10.30
N MET A 33 -13.60 -5.45 -10.67
CA MET A 33 -13.20 -4.65 -11.81
C MET A 33 -13.63 -5.33 -13.12
N PRO A 34 -14.31 -4.64 -14.03
CA PRO A 34 -14.58 -5.13 -15.37
C PRO A 34 -13.27 -5.44 -16.14
N GLY A 35 -13.25 -6.53 -16.92
CA GLY A 35 -12.13 -6.91 -17.81
C GLY A 35 -11.31 -8.14 -17.38
N VAL A 36 -10.44 -8.65 -18.28
CA VAL A 36 -9.58 -9.83 -18.06
C VAL A 36 -8.48 -9.49 -17.04
N GLN A 37 -8.45 -10.27 -15.96
CA GLN A 37 -7.71 -9.94 -14.75
C GLN A 37 -6.41 -10.73 -14.63
N HIS A 38 -5.32 -10.30 -15.27
CA HIS A 38 -3.99 -10.80 -14.90
C HIS A 38 -2.88 -9.74 -14.99
N GLY A 39 -2.26 -9.44 -13.83
CA GLY A 39 -0.81 -9.26 -13.69
C GLY A 39 -0.11 -8.06 -14.33
N SER A 40 -0.60 -6.82 -14.17
CA SER A 40 0.19 -5.64 -14.60
C SER A 40 -0.06 -4.40 -13.75
N GLU A 41 0.91 -3.48 -13.77
CA GLU A 41 0.97 -2.21 -13.03
C GLU A 41 -0.34 -1.44 -13.14
N ARG A 42 -1.00 -1.25 -12.00
CA ARG A 42 -2.23 -0.46 -11.87
C ARG A 42 -2.11 0.45 -10.67
N ARG A 43 -2.66 1.64 -10.81
CA ARG A 43 -2.76 2.63 -9.74
C ARG A 43 -4.21 2.97 -9.46
N LEU A 44 -4.48 3.19 -8.20
CA LEU A 44 -5.72 3.76 -7.72
C LEU A 44 -5.47 5.25 -7.44
N TYR A 45 -6.47 6.06 -7.75
CA TYR A 45 -6.50 7.47 -7.37
C TYR A 45 -7.88 7.77 -6.82
N ALA A 46 -7.96 8.25 -5.58
CA ALA A 46 -9.21 8.69 -4.98
C ALA A 46 -9.39 10.19 -5.18
N ASP A 47 -10.52 10.53 -5.80
CA ASP A 47 -11.05 11.88 -5.88
C ASP A 47 -12.10 12.04 -4.78
N GLU A 48 -11.63 12.56 -3.65
CA GLU A 48 -12.47 12.85 -2.46
C GLU A 48 -13.58 13.85 -2.76
N ALA A 49 -13.33 14.84 -3.63
CA ALA A 49 -14.31 15.89 -3.91
C ALA A 49 -15.55 15.32 -4.61
N ASN A 50 -15.37 14.31 -5.45
CA ASN A 50 -16.46 13.69 -6.22
C ASN A 50 -16.82 12.27 -5.77
N GLY A 51 -16.27 11.80 -4.65
CA GLY A 51 -16.60 10.47 -4.13
C GLY A 51 -16.23 9.33 -5.09
N THR A 52 -15.14 9.47 -5.85
CA THR A 52 -14.80 8.56 -6.96
C THR A 52 -13.42 7.96 -6.78
N VAL A 53 -13.29 6.64 -6.97
CA VAL A 53 -11.99 5.96 -7.10
C VAL A 53 -11.72 5.65 -8.55
N TYR A 54 -10.68 6.25 -9.11
CA TYR A 54 -10.19 5.94 -10.45
C TYR A 54 -9.21 4.78 -10.40
N ALA A 55 -9.39 3.82 -11.31
CA ALA A 55 -8.43 2.75 -11.57
C ALA A 55 -7.80 2.94 -12.95
N THR A 56 -6.47 2.99 -13.00
CA THR A 56 -5.69 3.08 -14.23
C THR A 56 -4.69 1.93 -14.34
N GLY A 57 -4.09 1.79 -15.51
CA GLY A 57 -3.12 0.75 -15.82
C GLY A 57 -3.62 -0.14 -16.94
N LEU A 58 -2.96 -1.29 -17.08
CA LEU A 58 -3.31 -2.23 -18.13
C LEU A 58 -4.57 -3.01 -17.73
N ILE A 59 -5.68 -2.64 -18.39
CA ILE A 59 -7.03 -3.14 -18.20
C ILE A 59 -7.53 -3.55 -19.57
N ARG A 60 -7.86 -4.84 -19.74
CA ARG A 60 -8.26 -5.43 -21.02
C ARG A 60 -9.70 -5.88 -20.96
N PHE A 61 -10.52 -5.58 -21.97
CA PHE A 61 -11.86 -6.19 -22.11
C PHE A 61 -11.88 -7.37 -23.09
N ASP A 62 -10.74 -7.69 -23.71
CA ASP A 62 -10.58 -8.80 -24.64
C ASP A 62 -9.32 -9.64 -24.34
N ASN A 63 -9.18 -10.75 -25.08
CA ASN A 63 -8.05 -11.69 -24.97
C ASN A 63 -6.90 -11.34 -25.93
N THR A 64 -6.81 -10.11 -26.43
CA THR A 64 -5.75 -9.73 -27.37
C THR A 64 -4.42 -9.47 -26.66
N THR A 65 -3.32 -9.53 -27.42
CA THR A 65 -1.94 -9.28 -26.91
C THR A 65 -1.53 -7.82 -26.98
N SER A 66 -2.38 -6.94 -27.48
CA SER A 66 -2.09 -5.52 -27.62
C SER A 66 -2.17 -4.80 -26.27
N GLN A 67 -1.28 -3.82 -26.07
CA GLN A 67 -1.13 -3.07 -24.81
C GLN A 67 -2.22 -2.01 -24.67
N HIS A 68 -3.47 -2.44 -24.54
CA HIS A 68 -4.60 -1.55 -24.29
C HIS A 68 -4.82 -1.35 -22.79
N SER A 69 -5.19 -0.13 -22.42
CA SER A 69 -5.46 0.32 -21.06
C SER A 69 -6.81 1.01 -21.01
N ALA A 70 -7.31 1.19 -19.80
CA ALA A 70 -8.56 1.88 -19.52
C ALA A 70 -8.39 2.85 -18.35
N VAL A 71 -9.30 3.80 -18.27
CA VAL A 71 -9.59 4.57 -17.06
C VAL A 71 -10.98 4.18 -16.62
N LEU A 72 -11.08 3.51 -15.48
CA LEU A 72 -12.35 3.13 -14.87
C LEU A 72 -12.60 4.02 -13.66
N ALA A 73 -13.86 4.41 -13.47
CA ALA A 73 -14.30 5.18 -12.30
C ALA A 73 -15.26 4.32 -11.47
N TRP A 74 -14.92 4.10 -10.21
CA TRP A 74 -15.79 3.47 -9.22
C TRP A 74 -16.45 4.54 -8.37
N ARG A 75 -17.78 4.60 -8.40
CA ARG A 75 -18.60 5.53 -7.62
C ARG A 75 -20.00 4.97 -7.43
N ASN A 76 -20.66 5.27 -6.31
CA ASN A 76 -22.02 4.81 -6.02
C ASN A 76 -22.21 3.28 -6.17
N ASN A 77 -21.19 2.50 -5.79
CA ASN A 77 -21.13 1.05 -5.97
C ASN A 77 -21.28 0.57 -7.42
N GLN A 78 -20.88 1.39 -8.40
CA GLN A 78 -20.91 1.04 -9.82
C GLN A 78 -19.63 1.47 -10.52
N TRP A 79 -19.29 0.73 -11.58
CA TRP A 79 -18.19 1.05 -12.47
C TRP A 79 -18.68 1.78 -13.70
N ASP A 80 -18.02 2.89 -14.01
CA ASP A 80 -18.15 3.62 -15.26
C ASP A 80 -16.83 3.54 -16.04
N THR A 81 -16.90 3.30 -17.35
CA THR A 81 -15.74 3.39 -18.24
C THR A 81 -15.57 4.82 -18.72
N VAL A 82 -14.51 5.49 -18.25
CA VAL A 82 -14.19 6.88 -18.62
C VAL A 82 -13.43 6.93 -19.95
N LEU A 83 -12.50 5.99 -20.11
CA LEU A 83 -11.69 5.86 -21.32
C LEU A 83 -11.32 4.39 -21.51
N TYR A 84 -11.27 3.94 -22.76
CA TYR A 84 -10.90 2.58 -23.13
C TYR A 84 -10.07 2.59 -24.41
N ASP A 85 -9.32 1.52 -24.62
CA ASP A 85 -8.58 1.20 -25.84
C ASP A 85 -7.45 2.18 -26.16
N VAL A 86 -6.80 2.67 -25.11
CA VAL A 86 -5.67 3.60 -25.21
C VAL A 86 -4.39 2.95 -24.75
N GLY A 87 -3.25 3.51 -25.14
CA GLY A 87 -1.96 2.99 -24.67
C GLY A 87 -1.79 3.15 -23.16
N PHE A 88 -0.70 2.57 -22.64
CA PHE A 88 -0.49 2.38 -21.22
C PHE A 88 -0.61 3.65 -20.36
N ILE A 89 -1.57 3.67 -19.43
CA ILE A 89 -1.80 4.79 -18.49
C ILE A 89 -1.16 4.43 -17.14
N ARG A 90 -0.25 5.28 -16.66
CA ARG A 90 0.48 5.08 -15.40
C ARG A 90 -0.20 5.77 -14.22
N HIS A 91 -0.81 6.92 -14.44
CA HIS A 91 -1.39 7.71 -13.37
C HIS A 91 -2.55 8.55 -13.87
N ALA A 92 -3.50 8.81 -12.97
CA ALA A 92 -4.56 9.78 -13.14
C ALA A 92 -4.62 10.69 -11.91
N VAL A 93 -5.09 11.91 -12.11
CA VAL A 93 -5.37 12.84 -11.02
C VAL A 93 -6.48 13.79 -11.46
N VAL A 94 -7.36 14.19 -10.55
CA VAL A 94 -8.28 15.30 -10.78
C VAL A 94 -7.61 16.55 -10.20
N PHE A 95 -7.34 17.52 -11.08
CA PHE A 95 -6.84 18.84 -10.69
C PHE A 95 -7.93 19.87 -10.97
N HIS A 96 -8.39 20.53 -9.91
CA HIS A 96 -9.62 21.33 -9.89
C HIS A 96 -10.85 20.51 -10.32
N ASP A 97 -11.31 20.68 -11.55
CA ASP A 97 -12.47 20.02 -12.14
C ASP A 97 -12.10 19.11 -13.33
N THR A 98 -10.80 18.96 -13.58
CA THR A 98 -10.26 18.37 -14.80
C THR A 98 -9.50 17.10 -14.48
N LEU A 99 -9.90 15.98 -15.12
CA LEU A 99 -9.20 14.70 -15.00
C LEU A 99 -7.99 14.69 -15.93
N PHE A 100 -6.80 14.63 -15.36
CA PHE A 100 -5.54 14.39 -16.08
C PHE A 100 -5.18 12.91 -16.06
N ILE A 101 -4.67 12.42 -17.17
CA ILE A 101 -4.10 11.08 -17.31
C ILE A 101 -2.76 11.17 -18.03
N ALA A 102 -1.82 10.31 -17.64
CA ALA A 102 -0.58 10.20 -18.36
C ALA A 102 0.05 8.81 -18.22
N GLY A 103 0.96 8.48 -19.14
CA GLY A 103 1.68 7.22 -19.09
C GLY A 103 2.30 6.76 -20.40
N GLY A 104 2.88 5.57 -20.33
CA GLY A 104 3.91 5.03 -21.21
C GLY A 104 3.57 4.72 -22.68
N SER A 105 2.44 5.14 -23.25
CA SER A 105 2.18 5.17 -24.72
C SER A 105 0.81 5.77 -25.10
N ILE A 106 0.37 6.88 -24.49
CA ILE A 106 -0.92 7.51 -24.90
C ILE A 106 -0.69 8.32 -26.19
N THR A 107 -0.88 7.70 -27.36
CA THR A 107 -0.59 8.33 -28.66
C THR A 107 -1.81 8.94 -29.35
N THR A 108 -3.00 8.36 -29.15
CA THR A 108 -4.25 8.88 -29.69
C THR A 108 -5.41 8.56 -28.76
N ILE A 109 -6.41 9.45 -28.71
CA ILE A 109 -7.71 9.22 -28.09
C ILE A 109 -8.76 9.67 -29.09
N ASN A 110 -9.71 8.80 -29.46
CA ASN A 110 -10.77 9.08 -30.45
C ASN A 110 -10.24 9.64 -31.78
N GLY A 111 -9.05 9.20 -32.21
CA GLY A 111 -8.38 9.67 -33.43
C GLY A 111 -7.66 11.02 -33.29
N ALA A 112 -7.83 11.74 -32.18
CA ALA A 112 -7.05 12.94 -31.88
C ALA A 112 -5.67 12.54 -31.32
N PRO A 113 -4.57 13.18 -31.75
CA PRO A 113 -3.23 12.88 -31.26
C PRO A 113 -3.08 13.30 -29.79
N MET A 114 -2.47 12.42 -29.01
CA MET A 114 -2.13 12.62 -27.61
C MET A 114 -0.63 12.41 -27.45
N ASP A 115 0.02 13.22 -26.62
CA ASP A 115 1.47 13.20 -26.48
C ASP A 115 1.88 12.59 -25.13
N ASN A 116 1.45 11.36 -24.86
CA ASN A 116 1.63 10.62 -23.60
C ASN A 116 0.97 11.25 -22.36
N MET A 117 0.23 12.35 -22.54
CA MET A 117 -0.57 12.99 -21.52
C MET A 117 -1.83 13.58 -22.15
N ALA A 118 -2.95 13.42 -21.46
CA ALA A 118 -4.23 13.96 -21.87
C ALA A 118 -5.01 14.45 -20.65
N TYR A 119 -5.95 15.36 -20.87
CA TYR A 119 -6.90 15.80 -19.86
C TYR A 119 -8.31 15.88 -20.44
N LEU A 120 -9.30 15.58 -19.60
CA LEU A 120 -10.71 15.61 -19.96
C LEU A 120 -11.31 16.94 -19.52
N HIS A 121 -11.73 17.76 -20.48
CA HIS A 121 -12.37 19.05 -20.22
C HIS A 121 -13.63 19.17 -21.08
N ASN A 122 -14.76 19.55 -20.48
CA ASN A 122 -16.06 19.67 -21.16
C ASN A 122 -16.48 18.42 -21.98
N GLY A 123 -16.09 17.22 -21.53
CA GLY A 123 -16.41 15.97 -22.21
C GLY A 123 -15.50 15.63 -23.40
N GLU A 124 -14.50 16.46 -23.70
CA GLU A 124 -13.53 16.25 -24.76
C GLU A 124 -12.12 16.01 -24.19
N TRP A 125 -11.36 15.14 -24.86
CA TRP A 125 -9.98 14.85 -24.51
C TRP A 125 -9.03 15.79 -25.24
N HIS A 126 -8.15 16.43 -24.47
CA HIS A 126 -7.16 17.36 -24.97
C HIS A 126 -5.76 16.88 -24.60
N SER A 127 -4.80 17.07 -25.51
CA SER A 127 -3.38 16.87 -25.21
C SER A 127 -2.83 18.12 -24.53
N LEU A 128 -2.03 17.92 -23.48
CA LEU A 128 -1.17 18.96 -22.93
C LEU A 128 0.20 18.34 -22.73
N ARG A 129 1.14 18.58 -23.63
CA ARG A 129 2.46 17.96 -23.56
C ARG A 129 3.38 18.70 -22.62
N VAL A 130 4.16 17.99 -21.81
CA VAL A 130 5.23 18.56 -20.98
C VAL A 130 6.37 19.10 -21.86
N ASN A 131 7.11 18.20 -22.51
CA ASN A 131 8.20 18.54 -23.43
C ASN A 131 8.35 17.44 -24.49
N PRO A 132 8.55 17.78 -25.77
CA PRO A 132 8.69 16.79 -26.81
C PRO A 132 9.80 15.76 -26.73
N SER A 133 10.89 16.12 -26.09
CA SER A 133 12.05 15.24 -25.92
C SER A 133 11.99 14.44 -24.63
N ASP A 134 11.01 14.75 -23.77
CA ASP A 134 10.93 14.15 -22.46
C ASP A 134 10.17 12.82 -22.48
N PRO A 135 10.55 11.93 -21.57
CA PRO A 135 9.89 10.66 -21.46
C PRO A 135 8.49 10.80 -20.83
N PRO A 136 7.67 9.74 -20.85
CA PRO A 136 6.31 9.78 -20.31
C PRO A 136 6.27 10.19 -18.83
N VAL A 137 5.19 10.84 -18.43
CA VAL A 137 4.92 11.15 -17.03
C VAL A 137 4.77 9.85 -16.23
N GLU A 138 5.47 9.79 -15.12
CA GLU A 138 5.42 8.72 -14.14
C GLU A 138 4.42 9.01 -13.03
N ARG A 139 4.38 10.25 -12.52
CA ARG A 139 3.56 10.62 -11.37
C ARG A 139 3.05 12.06 -11.45
N PHE A 140 1.85 12.27 -10.93
CA PHE A 140 1.27 13.57 -10.66
C PHE A 140 1.33 13.87 -9.16
N ARG A 141 1.58 15.14 -8.80
CA ARG A 141 1.42 15.66 -7.44
C ARG A 141 0.71 17.00 -7.47
N ILE A 142 -0.20 17.22 -6.54
CA ILE A 142 -0.81 18.53 -6.32
C ILE A 142 -0.23 19.08 -5.03
N ILE A 143 0.43 20.23 -5.11
CA ILE A 143 1.06 20.89 -3.97
C ILE A 143 0.71 22.37 -4.05
N ASP A 144 0.13 22.91 -2.98
CA ASP A 144 -0.24 24.34 -2.88
C ASP A 144 -0.99 24.87 -4.13
N ASP A 145 -2.05 24.16 -4.53
CA ASP A 145 -2.89 24.46 -5.71
C ASP A 145 -2.15 24.45 -7.06
N THR A 146 -0.99 23.79 -7.11
CA THR A 146 -0.20 23.64 -8.34
C THR A 146 -0.03 22.18 -8.70
N LEU A 147 -0.26 21.84 -9.97
CA LEU A 147 -0.03 20.50 -10.49
C LEU A 147 1.45 20.33 -10.90
N TYR A 148 2.08 19.27 -10.40
CA TYR A 148 3.44 18.86 -10.70
C TYR A 148 3.45 17.50 -11.39
N VAL A 149 4.46 17.27 -12.22
CA VAL A 149 4.73 15.99 -12.88
C VAL A 149 6.17 15.56 -12.72
N CYS A 150 6.35 14.28 -12.39
CA CYS A 150 7.62 13.57 -12.43
C CYS A 150 7.65 12.69 -13.69
N VAL A 151 8.77 12.65 -14.42
CA VAL A 151 8.90 11.94 -15.69
C VAL A 151 9.80 10.69 -15.57
N LEU A 152 9.47 9.63 -16.31
CA LEU A 152 10.12 8.32 -16.21
C LEU A 152 11.43 8.25 -17.02
N GLY A 153 12.51 7.68 -16.50
CA GLY A 153 13.57 7.16 -17.39
C GLY A 153 14.60 8.17 -17.92
N GLY A 154 15.09 9.06 -17.04
CA GLY A 154 16.54 9.33 -17.07
C GLY A 154 17.02 10.75 -17.38
N PHE A 155 16.19 11.67 -17.89
CA PHE A 155 16.74 12.93 -18.46
C PHE A 155 15.89 14.20 -18.29
N GLY A 156 14.72 14.13 -17.64
CA GLY A 156 13.82 15.27 -17.52
C GLY A 156 13.70 15.80 -16.08
N PRO A 157 13.57 17.12 -15.89
CA PRO A 157 13.32 17.70 -14.57
C PRO A 157 11.91 17.31 -14.07
N ILE A 158 11.62 17.67 -12.83
CA ILE A 158 10.23 17.78 -12.37
C ILE A 158 9.63 19.01 -13.06
N TYR A 159 8.38 18.95 -13.48
CA TYR A 159 7.69 20.12 -14.05
C TYR A 159 6.52 20.53 -13.18
N ARG A 160 6.13 21.81 -13.30
CA ARG A 160 4.91 22.36 -12.70
C ARG A 160 4.06 23.06 -13.77
N LEU A 161 2.75 23.07 -13.56
CA LEU A 161 1.81 23.74 -14.45
C LEU A 161 1.65 25.20 -14.03
N VAL A 162 2.02 26.14 -14.89
CA VAL A 162 1.90 27.59 -14.67
C VAL A 162 1.23 28.23 -15.88
N GLY A 163 0.09 28.89 -15.64
CA GLY A 163 -0.65 29.59 -16.71
C GLY A 163 -1.07 28.70 -17.87
N GLY A 164 -1.31 27.41 -17.63
CA GLY A 164 -1.66 26.43 -18.67
C GLY A 164 -0.47 25.85 -19.44
N THR A 165 0.76 26.13 -19.01
CA THR A 165 1.99 25.61 -19.64
C THR A 165 2.88 24.92 -18.61
N TRP A 166 3.65 23.91 -19.04
CA TRP A 166 4.60 23.23 -18.17
C TRP A 166 5.93 24.00 -18.11
N GLU A 167 6.38 24.27 -16.89
CA GLU A 167 7.68 24.87 -16.61
C GLU A 167 8.57 23.88 -15.84
N PRO A 168 9.86 23.74 -16.18
CA PRO A 168 10.82 23.01 -15.35
C PRO A 168 10.85 23.55 -13.91
N PHE A 169 10.91 22.65 -12.94
CA PHE A 169 10.94 22.96 -11.52
C PHE A 169 12.16 22.30 -10.85
N GLY A 170 13.15 23.15 -10.55
CA GLY A 170 14.43 22.72 -10.01
C GLY A 170 15.36 22.14 -11.06
N THR A 171 16.67 22.29 -10.83
CA THR A 171 17.73 21.76 -11.70
C THR A 171 18.57 20.73 -10.95
N ALA A 172 19.03 19.71 -11.65
CA ALA A 172 19.93 18.69 -11.11
C ALA A 172 21.04 18.38 -12.12
N GLU A 173 22.04 17.61 -11.70
CA GLU A 173 23.10 17.14 -12.58
C GLU A 173 22.55 16.27 -13.72
N GLN A 174 23.34 16.14 -14.79
CA GLN A 174 22.95 15.34 -15.95
C GLN A 174 22.70 13.88 -15.54
N GLY A 175 21.57 13.33 -16.01
CA GLY A 175 21.18 11.96 -15.69
C GLY A 175 20.50 11.80 -14.33
N VAL A 176 20.07 12.90 -13.68
CA VAL A 176 19.21 12.88 -12.49
C VAL A 176 17.77 13.19 -12.89
N TRP A 177 16.81 12.40 -12.40
CA TRP A 177 15.38 12.60 -12.68
C TRP A 177 14.52 12.39 -11.45
N GLY A 178 13.33 13.00 -11.44
CA GLY A 178 12.38 12.92 -10.33
C GLY A 178 11.47 11.72 -10.40
N LEU A 179 11.27 11.06 -9.26
CA LEU A 179 10.29 10.00 -9.03
C LEU A 179 9.09 10.50 -8.23
N ASP A 180 9.34 11.45 -7.32
CA ASP A 180 8.30 12.10 -6.51
C ASP A 180 8.73 13.47 -6.03
N ILE A 181 7.75 14.29 -5.62
CA ILE A 181 7.94 15.61 -5.02
C ILE A 181 6.92 15.84 -3.91
N ILE A 182 7.33 16.54 -2.86
CA ILE A 182 6.49 16.92 -1.73
C ILE A 182 6.90 18.29 -1.18
N ASN A 183 5.95 19.02 -0.60
CA ASN A 183 6.24 20.10 0.33
C ASN A 183 6.31 19.50 1.73
N TYR A 184 7.47 19.61 2.38
CA TYR A 184 7.71 19.16 3.74
C TYR A 184 8.22 20.35 4.54
N GLN A 185 7.47 20.73 5.59
CA GLN A 185 7.78 21.86 6.46
C GLN A 185 7.99 23.21 5.72
N GLY A 186 7.28 23.43 4.61
CA GLY A 186 7.36 24.67 3.83
C GLY A 186 8.48 24.71 2.80
N GLU A 187 9.21 23.60 2.62
CA GLU A 187 10.29 23.47 1.66
C GLU A 187 10.03 22.29 0.72
N PHE A 188 10.58 22.37 -0.50
CA PHE A 188 10.39 21.31 -1.49
C PHE A 188 11.46 20.23 -1.35
N TYR A 189 10.99 18.98 -1.27
CA TYR A 189 11.81 17.79 -1.28
C TYR A 189 11.39 16.89 -2.44
N ALA A 190 12.34 16.14 -2.99
CA ALA A 190 12.07 15.23 -4.09
C ALA A 190 12.79 13.89 -3.88
N ALA A 191 12.10 12.82 -4.25
CA ALA A 191 12.72 11.52 -4.43
C ALA A 191 13.31 11.53 -5.84
N LEU A 192 14.64 11.53 -5.92
CA LEU A 192 15.36 11.61 -7.18
C LEU A 192 16.16 10.31 -7.40
N ASN A 193 16.52 10.06 -8.66
CA ASN A 193 17.32 8.90 -9.06
C ASN A 193 18.40 9.35 -10.05
N GLY A 194 19.50 8.59 -10.13
CA GLY A 194 20.70 8.94 -10.87
C GLY A 194 21.73 9.60 -9.97
N ALA A 195 23.02 9.42 -10.27
CA ALA A 195 24.15 10.04 -9.56
C ALA A 195 24.14 9.90 -8.02
N GLY A 196 23.61 8.80 -7.47
CA GLY A 196 23.55 8.57 -6.02
C GLY A 196 22.46 9.37 -5.29
N PHE A 197 21.52 9.96 -6.03
CA PHE A 197 20.36 10.60 -5.45
C PHE A 197 19.33 9.57 -4.97
N VAL A 198 18.75 9.84 -3.80
CA VAL A 198 17.56 9.19 -3.24
C VAL A 198 16.61 10.26 -2.71
N LEU A 199 17.10 11.16 -1.86
CA LEU A 199 16.36 12.32 -1.34
C LEU A 199 17.13 13.60 -1.63
N ALA A 200 16.45 14.60 -2.18
CA ALA A 200 17.00 15.92 -2.40
C ALA A 200 16.09 17.02 -1.86
N LYS A 201 16.70 18.16 -1.52
CA LYS A 201 16.03 19.39 -1.13
C LYS A 201 16.25 20.47 -2.19
N LEU A 202 15.22 21.24 -2.51
CA LEU A 202 15.36 22.37 -3.43
C LEU A 202 15.97 23.58 -2.71
N VAL A 203 17.14 24.02 -3.17
CA VAL A 203 17.85 25.19 -2.64
C VAL A 203 18.20 26.12 -3.80
N ASN A 204 17.69 27.35 -3.77
CA ASN A 204 17.96 28.38 -4.80
C ASN A 204 17.70 27.90 -6.26
N GLY A 205 16.69 27.04 -6.46
CA GLY A 205 16.36 26.50 -7.78
C GLY A 205 17.18 25.28 -8.23
N SER A 206 18.02 24.72 -7.35
CA SER A 206 18.78 23.49 -7.61
C SER A 206 18.46 22.42 -6.56
N TRP A 207 18.38 21.17 -7.00
CA TRP A 207 18.23 20.01 -6.12
C TRP A 207 19.57 19.66 -5.48
N VAL A 208 19.64 19.83 -4.16
CA VAL A 208 20.80 19.46 -3.35
C VAL A 208 20.59 18.04 -2.83
N ASN A 209 21.52 17.12 -3.14
CA ASN A 209 21.46 15.74 -2.66
C ASN A 209 21.64 15.71 -1.13
N LEU A 210 20.66 15.16 -0.41
CA LEU A 210 20.77 14.91 1.02
C LEU A 210 21.28 13.49 1.33
N SER A 211 21.33 12.64 0.30
CA SER A 211 21.62 11.21 0.41
C SER A 211 23.03 10.80 -0.04
N ASP A 212 23.97 11.74 -0.21
CA ASP A 212 25.34 11.43 -0.65
C ASP A 212 26.04 10.39 0.24
N SER A 213 25.77 10.40 1.54
CA SER A 213 26.34 9.45 2.49
C SER A 213 25.73 8.05 2.43
N LEU A 214 24.61 7.87 1.74
CA LEU A 214 23.86 6.61 1.73
C LEU A 214 24.43 5.58 0.74
N MET A 215 25.27 6.02 -0.21
CA MET A 215 25.80 5.17 -1.30
C MET A 215 24.73 4.30 -1.97
N ALA A 216 23.49 4.81 -2.05
CA ALA A 216 22.33 4.08 -2.50
C ALA A 216 21.82 4.66 -3.82
N ASN A 217 21.10 3.83 -4.57
CA ASN A 217 20.22 4.29 -5.64
C ASN A 217 18.85 3.67 -5.41
N ILE A 218 17.81 4.44 -5.70
CA ILE A 218 16.44 3.95 -5.65
C ILE A 218 16.10 3.34 -7.02
N SER A 219 15.84 2.04 -7.14
CA SER A 219 15.66 1.41 -8.47
C SER A 219 14.21 1.45 -8.97
N MET A 220 13.22 1.58 -8.08
CA MET A 220 11.79 1.63 -8.40
C MET A 220 11.11 2.78 -7.65
N ALA A 221 10.03 3.30 -8.25
CA ALA A 221 9.08 4.30 -7.73
C ALA A 221 9.40 4.80 -6.31
N GLY A 222 10.19 5.86 -6.21
CA GLY A 222 10.35 6.58 -4.95
C GLY A 222 9.02 7.20 -4.59
N THR A 223 8.55 7.02 -3.36
CA THR A 223 7.33 7.63 -2.84
C THR A 223 7.65 8.38 -1.56
N LEU A 224 7.11 9.58 -1.46
CA LEU A 224 7.29 10.51 -0.35
C LEU A 224 5.95 10.75 0.33
N VAL A 225 5.95 10.72 1.65
CA VAL A 225 4.81 11.13 2.45
C VAL A 225 5.29 11.78 3.75
N GLU A 226 4.62 12.84 4.17
CA GLU A 226 4.82 13.40 5.51
C GLU A 226 3.92 12.65 6.50
N TYR A 227 4.51 12.20 7.60
CA TYR A 227 3.79 11.49 8.66
C TYR A 227 4.38 11.84 10.03
N GLN A 228 3.51 12.25 10.96
CA GLN A 228 3.89 12.64 12.33
C GLN A 228 5.05 13.67 12.39
N GLY A 229 5.13 14.57 11.40
CA GLY A 229 6.13 15.64 11.35
C GLY A 229 7.46 15.26 10.70
N ASP A 230 7.64 14.00 10.28
CA ASP A 230 8.81 13.51 9.57
C ASP A 230 8.48 13.18 8.10
N LEU A 231 9.50 13.22 7.24
CA LEU A 231 9.40 12.82 5.84
C LEU A 231 9.78 11.34 5.67
N TYR A 232 8.84 10.51 5.22
CA TYR A 232 9.06 9.10 4.93
C TYR A 232 9.39 8.91 3.45
N VAL A 233 10.45 8.15 3.20
CA VAL A 233 10.94 7.82 1.87
C VAL A 233 10.83 6.33 1.66
N GLY A 234 9.95 5.93 0.75
CA GLY A 234 9.72 4.54 0.38
C GLY A 234 10.16 4.27 -1.06
N GLY A 235 10.59 3.04 -1.33
CA GLY A 235 10.84 2.55 -2.67
C GLY A 235 11.62 1.25 -2.64
N GLN A 236 12.18 0.84 -3.78
CA GLN A 236 13.10 -0.29 -3.78
C GLN A 236 14.50 0.18 -3.41
N LEU A 237 14.83 0.04 -2.13
CA LEU A 237 16.08 0.46 -1.51
C LEU A 237 16.75 -0.77 -0.88
N SER A 238 17.91 -1.16 -1.38
CA SER A 238 18.71 -2.23 -0.77
C SER A 238 19.46 -1.69 0.44
N MET A 239 19.40 -2.39 1.57
CA MET A 239 20.20 -2.04 2.74
C MET A 239 21.67 -2.37 2.45
N ASN A 240 22.48 -1.34 2.21
CA ASN A 240 23.95 -1.39 2.15
C ASN A 240 24.56 -0.66 3.35
N GLU A 241 25.89 -0.71 3.49
CA GLU A 241 26.60 0.05 4.52
C GLU A 241 26.22 1.54 4.45
N GLY A 242 25.70 2.08 5.55
CA GLY A 242 25.28 3.49 5.66
C GLY A 242 23.78 3.74 5.42
N MET A 243 23.01 2.77 4.92
CA MET A 243 21.57 2.95 4.74
C MET A 243 20.80 2.85 6.07
N PRO A 244 19.93 3.82 6.39
CA PRO A 244 19.14 3.81 7.62
C PRO A 244 18.06 2.72 7.62
N GLY A 245 17.61 2.22 6.47
CA GLY A 245 16.53 1.22 6.41
C GLY A 245 16.47 0.44 5.10
N GLN A 246 15.72 -0.67 5.11
CA GLN A 246 15.44 -1.51 3.94
C GLN A 246 14.06 -1.17 3.37
N GLY A 247 14.01 -0.73 2.13
CA GLY A 247 12.78 -0.37 1.43
C GLY A 247 12.08 0.91 1.91
N ILE A 248 12.34 1.35 3.14
CA ILE A 248 11.77 2.55 3.75
C ILE A 248 12.69 3.12 4.84
N PHE A 249 12.74 4.45 4.95
CA PHE A 249 13.34 5.19 6.05
C PHE A 249 12.60 6.52 6.28
N ARG A 250 12.82 7.18 7.41
CA ARG A 250 12.29 8.53 7.68
C ARG A 250 13.42 9.56 7.82
N TYR A 251 13.13 10.81 7.52
CA TYR A 251 14.00 11.97 7.66
C TYR A 251 13.31 13.01 8.52
N ASP A 252 13.94 13.41 9.63
CA ASP A 252 13.36 14.34 10.61
C ASP A 252 13.69 15.81 10.36
N GLY A 253 14.36 16.12 9.24
CA GLY A 253 14.89 17.45 8.94
C GLY A 253 16.38 17.62 9.26
N GLU A 254 16.98 16.69 10.01
CA GLU A 254 18.40 16.71 10.37
C GLU A 254 19.10 15.41 9.98
N ALA A 255 18.48 14.27 10.27
CA ALA A 255 19.06 12.94 10.14
C ALA A 255 18.06 11.93 9.56
N PHE A 256 18.62 10.86 8.98
CA PHE A 256 17.84 9.73 8.52
C PHE A 256 17.73 8.65 9.59
N HIS A 257 16.55 8.06 9.73
CA HIS A 257 16.25 7.06 10.75
C HIS A 257 15.62 5.80 10.16
N ALA A 258 16.00 4.66 10.74
CA ALA A 258 15.42 3.35 10.47
C ALA A 258 13.98 3.26 11.03
N LEU A 259 13.16 2.43 10.38
CA LEU A 259 11.91 1.92 10.96
C LEU A 259 12.15 0.46 11.41
N GLY A 260 12.85 0.29 12.53
CA GLY A 260 13.31 -1.03 12.98
C GLY A 260 14.24 -1.69 11.95
N SER A 261 13.93 -2.92 11.54
CA SER A 261 14.67 -3.62 10.47
C SER A 261 14.20 -3.29 9.05
N GLY A 262 13.18 -2.43 8.89
CA GLY A 262 12.58 -2.09 7.58
C GLY A 262 11.68 -3.19 7.04
N LEU A 263 11.59 -3.30 5.70
CA LEU A 263 10.83 -4.34 5.01
C LEU A 263 11.73 -5.53 4.65
N GLN A 264 11.23 -6.77 4.78
CA GLN A 264 12.00 -7.97 4.43
C GLN A 264 11.21 -8.94 3.53
N THR A 265 11.90 -9.52 2.54
CA THR A 265 11.40 -10.70 1.81
C THR A 265 11.44 -11.95 2.69
N TYR A 266 12.49 -12.10 3.50
CA TYR A 266 12.71 -13.25 4.38
C TYR A 266 12.94 -12.78 5.81
N LEU A 267 12.31 -13.42 6.79
CA LEU A 267 12.43 -13.04 8.20
C LEU A 267 13.88 -13.04 8.73
N THR A 268 14.73 -13.91 8.18
CA THR A 268 16.08 -14.17 8.71
C THR A 268 17.17 -13.27 8.14
N ASN A 269 16.90 -12.49 7.09
CA ASN A 269 17.88 -11.62 6.50
C ASN A 269 17.25 -10.48 5.70
N ASN A 270 18.08 -9.47 5.45
CA ASN A 270 17.73 -8.32 4.64
C ASN A 270 18.13 -8.52 3.16
N ASN A 271 18.38 -9.76 2.75
CA ASN A 271 18.79 -10.10 1.39
C ASN A 271 17.54 -10.34 0.54
N GLY A 272 17.05 -9.28 -0.10
CA GLY A 272 15.89 -9.36 -0.97
C GLY A 272 15.61 -8.06 -1.69
N TRP A 273 15.17 -8.17 -2.94
CA TRP A 273 14.65 -7.05 -3.72
C TRP A 273 13.23 -6.78 -3.26
N CYS A 274 13.10 -5.83 -2.34
CA CYS A 274 11.90 -5.59 -1.55
C CYS A 274 11.82 -4.09 -1.26
N GLY A 275 10.61 -3.52 -1.27
CA GLY A 275 10.42 -2.08 -1.21
C GLY A 275 8.97 -1.66 -1.08
N VAL A 276 8.75 -0.36 -0.97
CA VAL A 276 7.41 0.23 -0.94
C VAL A 276 6.92 0.48 -2.37
N GLN A 277 5.66 0.13 -2.67
CA GLN A 277 5.01 0.42 -3.96
C GLN A 277 4.12 1.66 -3.88
N ASP A 278 3.46 1.88 -2.74
CA ASP A 278 2.55 3.00 -2.50
C ASP A 278 2.44 3.29 -1.00
N MET A 279 2.21 4.56 -0.63
CA MET A 279 2.05 5.00 0.77
C MET A 279 0.92 6.02 0.90
N VAL A 280 0.10 5.85 1.94
CA VAL A 280 -0.95 6.81 2.29
C VAL A 280 -1.02 6.96 3.80
N VAL A 281 -1.16 8.19 4.28
CA VAL A 281 -1.44 8.48 5.69
C VAL A 281 -2.95 8.66 5.85
N GLN A 282 -3.54 7.94 6.79
CA GLN A 282 -4.95 8.06 7.14
C GLN A 282 -5.13 7.78 8.63
N ASN A 283 -5.99 8.57 9.30
CA ASN A 283 -6.38 8.33 10.70
C ASN A 283 -5.19 8.14 11.66
N GLY A 284 -4.14 8.95 11.47
CA GLY A 284 -2.96 8.92 12.34
C GLY A 284 -2.05 7.71 12.12
N LEU A 285 -2.24 6.94 11.04
CA LEU A 285 -1.43 5.77 10.66
C LEU A 285 -0.83 5.94 9.27
N LEU A 286 0.33 5.32 9.04
CA LEU A 286 0.95 5.20 7.72
C LEU A 286 0.69 3.81 7.14
N PHE A 287 -0.10 3.75 6.07
CA PHE A 287 -0.36 2.55 5.29
C PHE A 287 0.61 2.44 4.13
N LEU A 288 1.09 1.23 3.86
CA LEU A 288 1.90 0.98 2.67
C LEU A 288 1.57 -0.36 2.02
N SER A 289 1.75 -0.40 0.70
CA SER A 289 1.77 -1.64 -0.07
C SER A 289 3.20 -2.03 -0.42
N THR A 290 3.45 -3.33 -0.43
CA THR A 290 4.79 -3.88 -0.64
C THR A 290 4.72 -5.29 -1.23
N PRO A 291 5.69 -5.73 -2.05
CA PRO A 291 5.82 -7.15 -2.38
C PRO A 291 6.55 -7.95 -1.28
N CYS A 292 6.98 -7.31 -0.18
CA CYS A 292 7.68 -7.96 0.92
C CYS A 292 6.71 -8.77 1.80
N ASN A 293 7.26 -9.80 2.46
CA ASN A 293 6.48 -10.70 3.33
C ASN A 293 6.51 -10.26 4.81
N TYR A 294 7.46 -9.41 5.19
CA TYR A 294 7.64 -8.96 6.57
C TYR A 294 7.96 -7.46 6.63
N ALA A 295 7.57 -6.81 7.73
CA ALA A 295 7.96 -5.46 8.10
C ALA A 295 8.35 -5.46 9.59
N GLY A 296 9.58 -5.09 9.93
CA GLY A 296 10.08 -5.17 11.30
C GLY A 296 10.03 -6.58 11.91
N GLY A 297 10.01 -7.64 11.09
CA GLY A 297 9.79 -9.02 11.53
C GLY A 297 8.32 -9.44 11.72
N VAL A 298 7.38 -8.50 11.54
CA VAL A 298 5.93 -8.78 11.53
C VAL A 298 5.52 -9.27 10.15
N PRO A 299 4.80 -10.40 10.01
CA PRO A 299 4.27 -10.84 8.72
C PRO A 299 3.33 -9.79 8.12
N VAL A 300 3.56 -9.42 6.86
CA VAL A 300 2.74 -8.46 6.11
C VAL A 300 2.42 -9.08 4.76
N ASN A 301 1.14 -9.39 4.52
CA ASN A 301 0.67 -10.07 3.30
C ASN A 301 0.49 -9.05 2.16
N GLY A 302 1.60 -8.38 1.82
CA GLY A 302 1.63 -7.32 0.82
C GLY A 302 1.17 -5.94 1.30
N MET A 303 0.75 -5.81 2.56
CA MET A 303 0.39 -4.55 3.20
C MET A 303 0.93 -4.45 4.62
N ALA A 304 1.55 -3.32 4.94
CA ALA A 304 2.02 -3.01 6.27
C ALA A 304 1.42 -1.68 6.75
N ILE A 305 1.29 -1.56 8.07
CA ILE A 305 0.89 -0.34 8.75
C ILE A 305 2.01 0.04 9.72
N TRP A 306 2.33 1.33 9.78
CA TRP A 306 3.26 1.91 10.73
C TRP A 306 2.52 2.92 11.60
N ASP A 307 2.52 2.71 12.92
CA ASP A 307 1.84 3.60 13.89
C ASP A 307 2.73 4.77 14.37
N GLY A 308 3.99 4.83 13.93
CA GLY A 308 5.00 5.77 14.42
C GLY A 308 6.07 5.10 15.29
N THR A 309 5.78 3.92 15.81
CA THR A 309 6.63 3.17 16.74
C THR A 309 6.81 1.69 16.36
N GLU A 310 5.75 1.03 15.91
CA GLU A 310 5.72 -0.40 15.61
C GLU A 310 5.09 -0.69 14.24
N TRP A 311 5.51 -1.83 13.67
CA TRP A 311 4.98 -2.37 12.43
C TRP A 311 3.80 -3.30 12.71
N CYS A 312 2.78 -3.22 11.86
CA CYS A 312 1.51 -3.88 12.10
C CYS A 312 1.00 -4.50 10.81
N SER A 313 0.38 -5.67 10.94
CA SER A 313 -0.17 -6.43 9.82
C SER A 313 -1.60 -6.02 9.53
N MET A 314 -1.99 -6.11 8.27
CA MET A 314 -3.39 -6.05 7.88
C MET A 314 -4.02 -7.46 7.93
N PRO A 315 -5.27 -7.63 8.39
CA PRO A 315 -5.93 -8.93 8.33
C PRO A 315 -6.27 -9.33 6.88
N GLY A 316 -6.28 -10.65 6.64
CA GLY A 316 -6.45 -11.28 5.33
C GLY A 316 -5.14 -11.46 4.54
N ASP A 317 -5.21 -12.21 3.45
CA ASP A 317 -4.12 -12.39 2.48
C ASP A 317 -4.51 -11.88 1.08
N PRO A 318 -4.41 -10.55 0.85
CA PRO A 318 -4.69 -9.97 -0.45
C PRO A 318 -3.64 -10.26 -1.54
N GLN A 319 -2.52 -10.90 -1.18
CA GLN A 319 -1.43 -11.19 -2.10
C GLN A 319 -1.51 -12.59 -2.73
N GLU A 320 -2.36 -13.49 -2.21
CA GLU A 320 -2.50 -14.90 -2.60
C GLU A 320 -2.49 -15.11 -4.13
N THR A 321 -3.17 -14.23 -4.87
CA THR A 321 -3.33 -14.32 -6.33
C THR A 321 -2.72 -13.15 -7.10
N GLY A 322 -1.92 -12.29 -6.45
CA GLY A 322 -1.16 -11.22 -7.10
C GLY A 322 -0.72 -10.07 -6.19
N SER A 323 0.28 -9.31 -6.62
CA SER A 323 0.80 -8.17 -5.84
C SER A 323 -0.21 -7.03 -5.67
N ILE A 324 -0.16 -6.39 -4.52
CA ILE A 324 -0.83 -5.12 -4.22
C ILE A 324 0.10 -4.01 -4.65
N SER A 325 -0.29 -3.27 -5.69
CA SER A 325 0.55 -2.23 -6.29
C SER A 325 0.10 -0.81 -6.03
N SER A 326 -1.07 -0.64 -5.43
CA SER A 326 -1.60 0.67 -5.10
C SER A 326 -2.70 0.56 -4.05
N ILE A 327 -2.76 1.57 -3.21
CA ILE A 327 -3.75 1.75 -2.14
C ILE A 327 -4.33 3.15 -2.29
N ALA A 328 -5.62 3.30 -1.99
CA ALA A 328 -6.26 4.60 -1.95
C ALA A 328 -7.32 4.62 -0.87
N PHE A 329 -7.45 5.74 -0.17
CA PHE A 329 -8.58 5.99 0.72
C PHE A 329 -9.59 6.86 0.00
N LEU A 330 -10.86 6.47 0.08
CA LEU A 330 -11.98 7.38 -0.20
C LEU A 330 -12.76 7.56 1.10
N SER A 331 -12.66 8.76 1.67
CA SER A 331 -13.04 9.03 3.05
C SER A 331 -12.34 8.03 3.99
N ASP A 332 -13.07 7.29 4.83
CA ASP A 332 -12.48 6.28 5.73
C ASP A 332 -12.35 4.88 5.11
N THR A 333 -12.73 4.70 3.84
CA THR A 333 -12.71 3.38 3.21
C THR A 333 -11.40 3.17 2.46
N LEU A 334 -10.64 2.15 2.88
CA LEU A 334 -9.46 1.69 2.17
C LEU A 334 -9.85 0.85 0.95
N TYR A 335 -9.33 1.23 -0.21
CA TYR A 335 -9.36 0.47 -1.46
C TYR A 335 -7.96 -0.02 -1.81
N ILE A 336 -7.87 -1.26 -2.27
CA ILE A 336 -6.62 -1.86 -2.73
C ILE A 336 -6.80 -2.45 -4.11
N LYS A 337 -5.76 -2.30 -4.94
CA LYS A 337 -5.64 -3.13 -6.14
C LYS A 337 -5.02 -4.46 -5.73
N CYS A 338 -5.64 -5.57 -6.09
CA CYS A 338 -5.23 -6.91 -5.65
C CYS A 338 -5.39 -7.95 -6.77
N GLY A 339 -5.19 -9.23 -6.44
CA GLY A 339 -5.44 -10.36 -7.33
C GLY A 339 -6.92 -10.68 -7.53
N ALA A 340 -7.20 -11.93 -7.90
CA ALA A 340 -8.57 -12.41 -8.13
C ALA A 340 -9.30 -12.77 -6.83
N THR A 341 -8.57 -13.21 -5.80
CA THR A 341 -9.09 -13.66 -4.50
C THR A 341 -8.34 -13.02 -3.33
N ILE A 342 -9.02 -12.96 -2.18
CA ILE A 342 -8.46 -12.69 -0.84
C ILE A 342 -9.04 -13.75 0.09
N ASP A 343 -8.18 -14.48 0.82
CA ASP A 343 -8.60 -15.57 1.71
C ASP A 343 -9.47 -16.64 1.00
N GLY A 344 -9.18 -16.93 -0.27
CA GLY A 344 -9.99 -17.81 -1.11
C GLY A 344 -11.32 -17.23 -1.62
N GLU A 345 -11.76 -16.06 -1.14
CA GLU A 345 -12.98 -15.38 -1.58
C GLU A 345 -12.71 -14.49 -2.80
N PRO A 346 -13.58 -14.52 -3.84
CA PRO A 346 -13.37 -13.73 -5.04
C PRO A 346 -13.59 -12.24 -4.80
N VAL A 347 -12.62 -11.42 -5.22
CA VAL A 347 -12.70 -9.95 -5.13
C VAL A 347 -12.63 -9.26 -6.49
N GLY A 348 -12.05 -9.93 -7.48
CA GLY A 348 -12.03 -9.43 -8.85
C GLY A 348 -11.18 -8.17 -9.02
N GLY A 349 -9.92 -8.17 -8.56
CA GLY A 349 -8.90 -7.19 -8.99
C GLY A 349 -8.88 -5.87 -8.22
N MET A 350 -9.93 -5.59 -7.45
CA MET A 350 -9.97 -4.54 -6.43
C MET A 350 -10.77 -5.03 -5.24
N ALA A 351 -10.39 -4.60 -4.05
CA ALA A 351 -11.16 -4.86 -2.84
C ALA A 351 -11.25 -3.60 -2.00
N ARG A 352 -12.31 -3.48 -1.20
CA ARG A 352 -12.41 -2.50 -0.14
C ARG A 352 -12.40 -3.17 1.22
N PHE A 353 -11.77 -2.51 2.18
CA PHE A 353 -11.75 -3.00 3.55
C PHE A 353 -13.08 -2.68 4.23
N VAL A 354 -13.70 -3.70 4.82
CA VAL A 354 -14.98 -3.63 5.56
C VAL A 354 -14.86 -4.17 6.98
N GLY A 355 -13.64 -4.51 7.40
CA GLY A 355 -13.34 -4.97 8.74
C GLY A 355 -13.44 -3.87 9.81
N PRO A 356 -13.07 -4.19 11.06
CA PRO A 356 -13.09 -3.21 12.14
C PRO A 356 -12.14 -2.05 11.84
N VAL A 357 -12.50 -0.85 12.29
CA VAL A 357 -11.65 0.34 12.18
C VAL A 357 -10.28 0.03 12.78
N LEU A 358 -9.24 0.24 11.98
CA LEU A 358 -7.86 0.13 12.43
C LEU A 358 -7.58 1.35 13.31
N THR A 359 -7.37 1.13 14.60
CA THR A 359 -7.07 2.18 15.57
C THR A 359 -5.59 2.57 15.51
N GLU A 360 -5.24 3.72 16.10
CA GLU A 360 -3.84 4.16 16.28
C GLU A 360 -2.98 3.13 17.02
N GLU A 361 -3.60 2.23 17.79
CA GLU A 361 -2.92 1.09 18.40
C GLU A 361 -3.04 -0.14 17.49
N CYS A 362 -1.91 -0.74 17.21
CA CYS A 362 -1.85 -1.98 16.48
C CYS A 362 -2.48 -3.11 17.27
N ALA A 363 -3.66 -3.53 16.83
CA ALA A 363 -4.28 -4.75 17.30
C ALA A 363 -3.32 -5.90 16.99
N LEU A 364 -2.68 -6.47 18.02
CA LEU A 364 -1.90 -7.69 17.93
C LEU A 364 -2.69 -8.71 17.10
N VAL A 365 -2.02 -9.34 16.14
CA VAL A 365 -2.56 -10.46 15.37
C VAL A 365 -3.23 -11.45 16.33
N THR A 366 -4.56 -11.53 16.29
CA THR A 366 -5.32 -12.45 17.15
C THR A 366 -5.43 -13.86 16.58
N GLU A 367 -4.96 -14.08 15.35
CA GLU A 367 -5.12 -15.36 14.65
C GLU A 367 -3.82 -15.80 13.98
N VAL A 368 -3.42 -17.04 14.29
CA VAL A 368 -2.39 -17.76 13.54
C VAL A 368 -3.08 -18.37 12.32
N PRO A 369 -2.63 -18.13 11.07
CA PRO A 369 -3.24 -18.73 9.90
C PRO A 369 -3.25 -20.26 10.01
N GLU A 370 -4.43 -20.88 9.92
CA GLU A 370 -4.58 -22.34 9.84
C GLU A 370 -4.15 -22.86 8.47
N HIS A 371 -2.85 -22.90 8.22
CA HIS A 371 -2.28 -23.78 7.19
C HIS A 371 -1.10 -24.57 7.76
N ILE A 372 -1.40 -25.44 8.72
CA ILE A 372 -0.45 -26.44 9.24
C ILE A 372 -1.11 -27.83 9.14
N THR A 373 -0.83 -28.54 8.05
CA THR A 373 -1.05 -29.99 8.04
C THR A 373 0.22 -30.69 8.58
N GLY A 374 0.21 -31.09 9.85
CA GLY A 374 1.20 -32.05 10.38
C GLY A 374 1.73 -31.80 11.80
N THR A 375 1.28 -32.63 12.74
CA THR A 375 1.85 -33.00 14.06
C THR A 375 1.97 -31.96 15.19
N GLU A 376 1.85 -32.51 16.42
CA GLU A 376 1.56 -31.88 17.72
C GLU A 376 2.20 -30.51 18.00
N LEU A 377 1.34 -29.58 18.37
CA LEU A 377 1.68 -28.22 18.81
C LEU A 377 1.99 -28.25 20.31
N THR A 378 3.21 -27.88 20.72
CA THR A 378 3.53 -27.70 22.15
C THR A 378 3.53 -26.21 22.47
N ILE A 379 2.67 -25.80 23.40
CA ILE A 379 2.60 -24.44 23.95
C ILE A 379 3.23 -24.48 25.34
N SER A 380 4.28 -23.70 25.56
CA SER A 380 4.87 -23.52 26.90
C SER A 380 4.95 -22.04 27.27
N THR A 381 4.75 -21.75 28.55
CA THR A 381 4.94 -20.42 29.12
C THR A 381 6.32 -20.36 29.78
N THR A 382 7.08 -19.31 29.52
CA THR A 382 8.31 -19.02 30.28
C THR A 382 8.01 -18.00 31.37
N THR A 383 8.94 -17.86 32.33
CA THR A 383 8.82 -16.95 33.49
C THR A 383 8.69 -15.47 33.13
N ASP A 384 8.86 -15.10 31.85
CA ASP A 384 8.87 -13.71 31.36
C ASP A 384 7.70 -13.39 30.40
N HIS A 385 6.54 -14.02 30.58
CA HIS A 385 5.33 -13.75 29.79
C HIS A 385 5.49 -14.00 28.27
N MET A 386 6.42 -14.88 27.89
CA MET A 386 6.56 -15.32 26.51
C MET A 386 5.85 -16.66 26.31
N VAL A 387 5.17 -16.76 25.18
CA VAL A 387 4.62 -18.03 24.68
C VAL A 387 5.58 -18.56 23.64
N LEU A 388 6.16 -19.74 23.90
CA LEU A 388 6.98 -20.46 22.94
C LEU A 388 6.12 -21.52 22.26
N ILE A 389 6.02 -21.43 20.93
CA ILE A 389 5.37 -22.43 20.09
C ILE A 389 6.46 -23.17 19.29
N THR A 390 6.55 -24.48 19.49
CA THR A 390 7.46 -25.37 18.74
C THR A 390 6.67 -26.52 18.12
N GLY A 391 6.93 -26.83 16.84
CA GLY A 391 6.29 -27.95 16.16
C GLY A 391 6.06 -27.79 14.64
N LEU A 392 6.30 -26.60 14.07
CA LEU A 392 6.06 -26.35 12.65
C LEU A 392 7.02 -27.16 11.75
N ARG A 393 6.53 -28.26 11.16
CA ARG A 393 7.15 -28.91 10.01
C ARG A 393 6.35 -28.58 8.75
N THR A 394 6.93 -27.77 7.86
CA THR A 394 6.55 -27.80 6.44
C THR A 394 7.43 -28.83 5.75
N THR A 395 6.89 -29.57 4.78
CA THR A 395 7.46 -30.80 4.22
C THR A 395 8.87 -30.69 3.59
N ASN A 396 9.57 -29.55 3.64
CA ASN A 396 10.96 -29.42 3.17
C ASN A 396 11.84 -28.35 3.88
N THR A 397 11.59 -27.96 5.13
CA THR A 397 12.45 -26.98 5.86
C THR A 397 12.57 -27.29 7.36
N PRO A 398 13.68 -26.89 8.03
CA PRO A 398 13.86 -27.15 9.46
C PRO A 398 12.94 -26.29 10.33
N THR A 399 12.69 -26.78 11.55
CA THR A 399 11.73 -26.31 12.55
C THR A 399 11.74 -24.79 12.75
N ARG A 400 10.57 -24.14 12.66
CA ARG A 400 10.40 -22.72 13.05
C ARG A 400 10.00 -22.60 14.53
N SER A 401 10.51 -21.57 15.19
CA SER A 401 10.05 -21.12 16.51
C SER A 401 9.59 -19.68 16.40
N MET A 402 8.50 -19.33 17.07
CA MET A 402 7.98 -17.97 17.15
C MET A 402 7.88 -17.57 18.62
N THR A 403 8.25 -16.32 18.90
CA THR A 403 8.21 -15.72 20.23
C THR A 403 7.21 -14.58 20.20
N LEU A 404 6.18 -14.65 21.04
CA LEU A 404 5.21 -13.57 21.23
C LEU A 404 5.40 -12.96 22.63
N LYS A 405 5.41 -11.63 22.71
CA LYS A 405 5.50 -10.88 23.97
C LYS A 405 4.09 -10.46 24.37
N ALA A 406 3.59 -10.95 25.50
CA ALA A 406 2.26 -10.57 25.97
C ALA A 406 2.25 -9.14 26.54
N GLY A 407 1.40 -8.27 25.99
CA GLY A 407 1.06 -6.96 26.56
C GLY A 407 0.15 -7.09 27.80
N TRP A 408 0.22 -6.10 28.67
CA TRP A 408 -0.33 -6.11 30.03
C TRP A 408 -1.86 -6.12 30.10
N TRP A 409 -2.47 -7.09 30.78
CA TRP A 409 -3.89 -7.07 31.12
C TRP A 409 -4.13 -6.18 32.35
N ARG A 410 -4.89 -5.07 32.22
CA ARG A 410 -5.51 -4.40 33.36
C ARG A 410 -6.81 -5.12 33.74
N ARG A 411 -6.86 -5.64 34.98
CA ARG A 411 -8.09 -6.14 35.63
C ARG A 411 -9.08 -4.98 35.87
N GLY A 412 -10.33 -5.20 35.46
CA GLY A 412 -11.53 -4.43 35.85
C GLY A 412 -12.51 -4.50 34.69
N TRP A 413 -13.78 -4.89 34.81
CA TRP A 413 -14.72 -4.67 35.89
C TRP A 413 -15.75 -5.81 35.93
N CYS A 414 -15.91 -6.48 37.07
CA CYS A 414 -17.17 -7.17 37.38
C CYS A 414 -17.99 -6.21 38.25
N VAL A 415 -19.07 -5.66 37.70
CA VAL A 415 -20.15 -5.02 38.49
C VAL A 415 -21.22 -6.09 38.75
N PRO A 416 -21.76 -6.19 39.97
CA PRO A 416 -22.41 -7.40 40.46
C PRO A 416 -23.91 -7.44 40.14
N LEU A 417 -24.44 -8.63 39.87
CA LEU A 417 -25.88 -8.90 39.90
C LEU A 417 -26.18 -10.01 40.92
N LEU A 418 -26.57 -9.54 42.11
CA LEU A 418 -27.67 -9.98 42.99
C LEU A 418 -28.00 -11.47 43.13
N GLY A 419 -28.15 -11.92 44.39
CA GLY A 419 -29.12 -12.99 44.69
C GLY A 419 -28.92 -13.73 45.99
N ARG A 420 -29.69 -13.37 47.02
CA ARG A 420 -29.80 -13.96 48.35
C ARG A 420 -30.24 -15.45 48.39
N ARG A 421 -29.80 -16.09 49.48
CA ARG A 421 -30.47 -17.05 50.39
C ARG A 421 -30.42 -18.56 50.08
N GLY A 422 -30.07 -19.29 51.15
CA GLY A 422 -30.17 -20.74 51.34
C GLY A 422 -29.18 -21.19 52.39
#